data_AF-A0A3M3JC55-F1
#
_entry.id   AF-A0A3M3JC55-F1
#
_cell.length_a   1.000
_cell.length_b   1.000
_cell.length_c   1.000
_cell.angle_alpha   90.00
_cell.angle_beta   90.00
_cell.angle_gamma   90.00
#
_symmetry.space_group_name_H-M   'P 1'
#
loop_
_entity.id
_entity.type
_entity.pdbx_description
1 polymer ?
#
loop_
_entity_poly.entity_id
_entity_poly.type
_entity_poly.pdbx_seq_one_letter_code
_entity_poly.pdbx_strand_id
1 'polypeptide(L)'
;GFGEIIRIFLRNLTDITGGPNGISNIEKPTFFGLTFERKAAEGMQTFHEYFGLPYNSINKVIFLYLIALLLALAALFVINRLLRMPIGRAWEALREDEIACRALGLNPTVIKLSAFTLGAAFAGFAGSFFAARQGLITPESFTFIESAIILAIVVLGGMGS
;
A
#
# COMPACT_ATOMS: atom_id res chain seq x y z
N GLY A 1 -6.87 -6.35 18.92
CA GLY A 1 -6.42 -5.41 19.96
C GLY A 1 -5.99 -4.09 19.35
N PHE A 2 -4.74 -3.98 18.92
CA PHE A 2 -4.16 -2.74 18.38
C PHE A 2 -4.93 -2.12 17.20
N GLY A 3 -5.38 -2.94 16.23
CA GLY A 3 -6.15 -2.45 15.08
C GLY A 3 -7.48 -1.79 15.45
N GLU A 4 -8.19 -2.30 16.47
CA GLU A 4 -9.44 -1.65 16.92
C GLU A 4 -9.20 -0.38 17.73
N ILE A 5 -8.07 -0.28 18.44
CA ILE A 5 -7.67 0.97 19.10
C ILE A 5 -7.43 2.06 18.05
N ILE A 6 -6.72 1.73 16.95
CA ILE A 6 -6.51 2.66 15.83
C ILE A 6 -7.84 3.09 15.23
N ARG A 7 -8.77 2.16 15.01
CA ARG A 7 -10.09 2.48 14.45
C ARG A 7 -10.89 3.43 15.35
N ILE A 8 -10.92 3.16 16.66
CA ILE A 8 -11.59 4.03 17.64
C ILE A 8 -10.93 5.41 17.67
N PHE A 9 -9.60 5.45 17.64
CA PHE A 9 -8.84 6.70 17.56
C PHE A 9 -9.19 7.50 16.30
N LEU A 10 -9.16 6.88 15.11
CA LEU A 10 -9.53 7.52 13.85
C LEU A 10 -10.98 7.99 13.81
N ARG A 11 -11.90 7.30 14.50
CA ARG A 11 -13.29 7.72 14.63
C ARG A 11 -13.45 8.93 15.56
N ASN A 12 -12.61 9.02 16.59
CA ASN A 12 -12.62 10.15 17.52
C ASN A 12 -11.94 11.39 16.91
N LEU A 13 -11.00 11.19 15.99
CA LEU A 13 -10.21 12.24 15.35
C LEU A 13 -11.00 13.04 14.30
N THR A 14 -11.98 13.83 14.71
CA THR A 14 -12.86 14.59 13.80
C THR A 14 -12.13 15.62 12.94
N ASP A 15 -11.05 16.21 13.45
CA ASP A 15 -10.38 17.35 12.81
C ASP A 15 -9.58 16.98 11.56
N ILE A 16 -9.08 15.74 11.49
CA ILE A 16 -8.19 15.29 10.39
C ILE A 16 -8.90 14.27 9.50
N THR A 17 -9.61 13.30 10.07
CA THR A 17 -10.22 12.20 9.30
C THR A 17 -11.72 12.39 9.06
N GLY A 18 -12.32 13.46 9.59
CA GLY A 18 -13.77 13.67 9.53
C GLY A 18 -14.57 12.72 10.44
N GLY A 19 -13.88 11.98 11.32
CA GLY A 19 -14.50 11.04 12.26
C GLY A 19 -15.24 9.89 11.55
N PRO A 20 -16.50 9.57 11.91
CA PRO A 20 -17.27 8.50 11.27
C PRO A 20 -17.51 8.71 9.77
N ASN A 21 -17.64 9.98 9.34
CA ASN A 21 -17.93 10.34 7.95
C ASN A 21 -16.75 10.08 7.01
N GLY A 22 -15.54 9.95 7.56
CA GLY A 22 -14.34 9.66 6.79
C GLY A 22 -13.90 10.78 5.85
N ILE A 23 -12.93 10.46 4.99
CA ILE A 23 -12.39 11.39 4.00
C ILE A 23 -13.09 11.14 2.67
N SER A 24 -13.91 12.10 2.26
CA SER A 24 -14.62 12.15 0.97
C SER A 24 -13.86 13.00 -0.05
N ASN A 25 -14.13 12.83 -1.35
CA ASN A 25 -13.47 13.57 -2.45
C ASN A 25 -11.96 13.33 -2.57
N ILE A 26 -11.51 12.09 -2.39
CA ILE A 26 -10.13 11.76 -2.76
C ILE A 26 -10.02 11.87 -4.29
N GLU A 27 -9.14 12.76 -4.75
CA GLU A 27 -8.90 12.95 -6.18
C GLU A 27 -8.55 11.61 -6.82
N LYS A 28 -9.24 11.30 -7.91
CA LYS A 28 -9.00 10.06 -8.64
C LYS A 28 -7.59 10.12 -9.23
N PRO A 29 -6.86 8.99 -9.26
CA PRO A 29 -5.50 8.98 -9.76
C PRO A 29 -5.47 9.45 -11.23
N THR A 30 -4.72 10.50 -11.50
CA THR A 30 -4.43 11.00 -12.85
C THR A 30 -3.11 10.40 -13.33
N PHE A 31 -2.99 10.15 -14.63
CA PHE A 31 -1.75 9.64 -15.21
C PHE A 31 -1.04 10.78 -15.91
N PHE A 32 0.03 11.31 -15.29
CA PHE A 32 0.79 12.46 -15.82
C PHE A 32 -0.09 13.69 -16.15
N GLY A 33 -1.16 13.91 -15.38
CA GLY A 33 -2.14 14.98 -15.61
C GLY A 33 -3.31 14.61 -16.52
N LEU A 34 -3.32 13.41 -17.12
CA LEU A 34 -4.47 12.90 -17.87
C LEU A 34 -5.52 12.33 -16.92
N THR A 35 -6.73 12.86 -17.00
CA THR A 35 -7.87 12.35 -16.22
C THR A 35 -8.52 11.16 -16.94
N PHE A 36 -8.91 10.12 -16.18
CA PHE A 36 -9.70 8.99 -16.69
C PHE A 36 -11.21 9.25 -16.62
N GLU A 37 -11.60 10.52 -16.53
CA GLU A 37 -13.00 10.92 -16.49
C GLU A 37 -13.56 11.12 -17.90
N ARG A 38 -14.88 11.04 -18.03
CA ARG A 38 -15.58 11.23 -19.30
C ARG A 38 -15.46 12.67 -19.83
N LYS A 39 -15.28 13.63 -18.92
CA LYS A 39 -15.00 15.04 -19.20
C LYS A 39 -13.87 15.44 -18.26
N ALA A 40 -12.85 16.11 -18.79
CA ALA A 40 -11.83 16.69 -17.95
C ALA A 40 -12.37 17.93 -17.22
N ALA A 41 -11.88 18.18 -16.00
CA ALA A 41 -11.97 19.48 -15.36
C ALA A 41 -11.14 20.51 -16.16
N GLU A 42 -11.56 21.77 -16.14
CA GLU A 42 -10.99 22.88 -16.93
C GLU A 42 -9.45 22.86 -16.91
N GLY A 43 -8.83 22.63 -18.08
CA GLY A 43 -7.39 22.69 -18.29
C GLY A 43 -6.64 21.36 -18.44
N MET A 44 -7.28 20.21 -18.19
CA MET A 44 -6.65 18.88 -18.37
C MET A 44 -7.19 18.17 -19.61
N GLN A 45 -6.38 17.34 -20.28
CA GLN A 45 -6.85 16.46 -21.36
C GLN A 45 -7.26 15.10 -20.79
N THR A 46 -8.34 14.52 -21.30
CA THR A 46 -8.72 13.16 -20.88
C THR A 46 -7.82 12.13 -21.58
N PHE A 47 -7.54 11.02 -20.92
CA PHE A 47 -6.72 9.94 -21.51
C PHE A 47 -7.33 9.42 -22.83
N HIS A 48 -8.66 9.41 -22.93
CA HIS A 48 -9.38 8.94 -24.12
C HIS A 48 -9.27 9.92 -25.29
N GLU A 49 -9.24 11.23 -25.01
CA GLU A 49 -9.08 12.29 -26.01
C GLU A 49 -7.63 12.42 -26.48
N TYR A 50 -6.65 12.23 -25.61
CA TYR A 50 -5.23 12.22 -25.97
C TYR A 50 -4.85 11.02 -26.87
N PHE A 51 -5.39 9.82 -26.59
CA PHE A 51 -5.10 8.60 -27.36
C PHE A 51 -6.12 8.30 -28.48
N GLY A 52 -7.15 9.13 -28.67
CA GLY A 52 -8.17 8.94 -29.71
C GLY A 52 -9.03 7.67 -29.54
N LEU A 53 -9.16 7.16 -28.31
CA LEU A 53 -9.87 5.91 -28.02
C LEU A 53 -11.32 6.18 -27.59
N PRO A 54 -12.31 5.35 -27.99
CA PRO A 54 -13.68 5.48 -27.51
C PRO A 54 -13.73 5.31 -25.98
N TYR A 55 -14.38 6.26 -25.29
CA TYR A 55 -14.56 6.21 -23.84
C TYR A 55 -15.41 5.00 -23.45
N ASN A 56 -14.81 4.05 -22.75
CA ASN A 56 -15.51 2.92 -22.16
C ASN A 56 -15.14 2.84 -20.67
N SER A 57 -16.15 2.82 -19.79
CA SER A 57 -15.95 2.72 -18.35
C SER A 57 -15.15 1.47 -17.94
N ILE A 58 -15.17 0.42 -18.78
CA ILE A 58 -14.36 -0.79 -18.61
C ILE A 58 -12.86 -0.48 -18.73
N ASN A 59 -12.46 0.42 -19.63
CA ASN A 59 -11.04 0.76 -19.85
C ASN A 59 -10.42 1.43 -18.61
N LYS A 60 -11.19 2.24 -17.89
CA LYS A 60 -10.76 2.84 -16.62
C LYS A 60 -10.44 1.77 -15.57
N VAL A 61 -11.29 0.74 -15.47
CA VAL A 61 -11.09 -0.37 -14.53
C VAL A 61 -9.84 -1.15 -14.92
N ILE A 62 -9.72 -1.54 -16.19
CA ILE A 62 -8.56 -2.27 -16.73
C ILE A 62 -7.27 -1.48 -16.45
N PHE A 63 -7.26 -0.18 -16.71
CA PHE A 63 -6.08 0.66 -16.49
C PHE A 63 -5.66 0.73 -15.01
N LEU A 64 -6.60 0.84 -14.07
CA LEU A 64 -6.29 0.79 -12.64
C LEU A 64 -5.69 -0.57 -12.23
N TYR A 65 -6.18 -1.68 -12.81
CA TYR A 65 -5.59 -3.00 -12.58
C TYR A 65 -4.18 -3.13 -13.19
N LEU A 66 -3.94 -2.52 -14.35
CA LEU A 66 -2.61 -2.47 -14.96
C LEU A 66 -1.62 -1.65 -14.11
N ILE A 67 -2.05 -0.51 -13.54
CA ILE A 67 -1.22 0.23 -12.57
C ILE A 67 -0.96 -0.63 -11.34
N ALA A 68 -1.99 -1.26 -10.76
CA ALA A 68 -1.81 -2.11 -9.61
C ALA A 68 -0.81 -3.25 -9.87
N LEU A 69 -0.88 -3.87 -11.05
CA LEU A 69 0.05 -4.89 -11.50
C LEU A 69 1.48 -4.33 -11.65
N LEU A 70 1.63 -3.16 -12.27
CA LEU A 70 2.94 -2.49 -12.40
C LEU A 70 3.53 -2.19 -11.03
N LEU A 71 2.74 -1.66 -10.10
CA LEU A 71 3.17 -1.39 -8.72
C LEU A 71 3.57 -2.68 -8.00
N ALA A 72 2.83 -3.78 -8.19
CA ALA A 72 3.20 -5.08 -7.63
C ALA A 72 4.52 -5.60 -8.21
N LEU A 73 4.73 -5.50 -9.53
CA LEU A 73 5.99 -5.88 -10.17
C LEU A 73 7.15 -4.98 -9.72
N ALA A 74 6.92 -3.68 -9.57
CA ALA A 74 7.92 -2.74 -9.05
C ALA A 74 8.28 -3.07 -7.60
N ALA A 75 7.29 -3.36 -6.74
CA ALA A 75 7.53 -3.80 -5.37
C ALA A 75 8.34 -5.11 -5.34
N LEU A 76 7.98 -6.10 -6.16
CA LEU A 76 8.75 -7.35 -6.31
C LEU A 76 10.18 -7.08 -6.77
N PHE A 77 10.38 -6.18 -7.74
CA PHE A 77 11.71 -5.80 -8.21
C PHE A 77 12.54 -5.16 -7.09
N VAL A 78 11.96 -4.23 -6.33
CA VAL A 78 12.63 -3.56 -5.21
C VAL A 78 12.97 -4.56 -4.10
N ILE A 79 12.03 -5.43 -3.73
CA ILE A 79 12.26 -6.48 -2.71
C ILE A 79 13.39 -7.42 -3.15
N ASN A 80 13.35 -7.92 -4.40
CA ASN A 80 14.40 -8.78 -4.94
C ASN A 80 15.77 -8.08 -4.97
N ARG A 81 15.79 -6.77 -5.29
CA ARG A 81 17.02 -5.98 -5.26
C ARG A 81 17.55 -5.81 -3.84
N LEU A 82 16.67 -5.57 -2.88
CA LEU A 82 17.01 -5.33 -1.48
C LEU A 82 17.52 -6.60 -0.77
N LEU A 83 16.95 -7.77 -1.09
CA LEU A 83 17.43 -9.06 -0.61
C LEU A 83 18.88 -9.36 -1.06
N ARG A 84 19.28 -8.88 -2.25
CA ARG A 84 20.65 -9.02 -2.75
C ARG A 84 21.64 -8.01 -2.14
N MET A 85 21.15 -6.96 -1.49
CA MET A 85 21.97 -5.93 -0.84
C MET A 85 22.45 -6.38 0.56
N PRO A 86 23.45 -5.69 1.17
CA PRO A 86 23.95 -6.04 2.50
C PRO A 86 22.87 -6.08 3.58
N ILE A 87 21.85 -5.20 3.47
CA ILE A 87 20.70 -5.17 4.39
C ILE A 87 19.90 -6.48 4.30
N GLY A 88 19.65 -6.98 3.09
CA GLY A 88 18.96 -8.25 2.87
C GLY A 88 19.71 -9.44 3.44
N ARG A 89 21.03 -9.50 3.23
CA ARG A 89 21.89 -10.54 3.80
C ARG A 89 21.92 -10.48 5.33
N ALA A 90 21.87 -9.28 5.92
CA ALA A 90 21.80 -9.11 7.36
C ALA A 90 20.46 -9.63 7.94
N TRP A 91 19.34 -9.49 7.20
CA TRP A 91 18.07 -10.09 7.60
C TRP A 91 18.11 -11.63 7.56
N GLU A 92 18.71 -12.19 6.51
CA GLU A 92 18.87 -13.64 6.37
C GLU A 92 19.76 -14.22 7.48
N ALA A 93 20.91 -13.60 7.74
CA ALA A 93 21.80 -14.01 8.83
C ALA A 93 21.12 -13.92 10.21
N LEU A 94 20.32 -12.87 10.45
CA LEU A 94 19.59 -12.71 11.70
C LEU A 94 18.48 -13.76 11.88
N ARG A 95 17.89 -14.26 10.78
CA ARG A 95 16.86 -15.31 10.82
C ARG A 95 17.45 -16.66 11.23
N GLU A 96 18.69 -16.95 10.85
CA GLU A 96 19.38 -18.21 11.18
C GLU A 96 19.82 -18.24 12.65
N ASP A 97 20.60 -17.26 13.11
CA ASP A 97 21.05 -17.18 14.51
C ASP A 97 21.28 -15.73 14.97
N GLU A 98 20.37 -15.26 15.83
CA GLU A 98 20.44 -13.93 16.43
C GLU A 98 21.61 -13.77 17.41
N ILE A 99 21.99 -14.83 18.13
CA ILE A 99 23.07 -14.78 19.13
C ILE A 99 24.42 -14.69 18.40
N ALA A 100 24.62 -15.47 17.34
CA ALA A 100 25.82 -15.40 16.51
C ALA A 100 25.96 -14.03 15.82
N CYS A 101 24.87 -13.46 15.29
CA CYS A 101 24.90 -12.12 14.69
C CYS A 101 25.33 -11.03 15.69
N ARG A 102 24.86 -11.11 16.94
CA ARG A 102 25.28 -10.18 18.00
C ARG A 102 26.77 -10.32 18.32
N ALA A 103 27.30 -11.54 18.33
CA ALA A 103 28.73 -11.79 18.55
C ALA A 103 29.60 -11.22 17.41
N LEU A 104 29.08 -11.12 16.20
CA LEU A 104 29.72 -10.48 15.04
C LEU A 104 29.58 -8.95 15.02
N GLY A 105 28.98 -8.34 16.05
CA GLY A 105 28.80 -6.90 16.17
C GLY A 105 27.59 -6.33 15.43
N LEU A 106 26.70 -7.17 14.90
CA LEU A 106 25.45 -6.72 14.27
C LEU A 106 24.42 -6.35 15.34
N ASN A 107 23.76 -5.19 15.18
CA ASN A 107 22.68 -4.77 16.07
C ASN A 107 21.33 -5.36 15.58
N PRO A 108 20.77 -6.36 16.28
CA PRO A 108 19.54 -7.03 15.88
C PRO A 108 18.33 -6.08 15.91
N THR A 109 18.35 -5.08 16.79
CA THR A 109 17.27 -4.10 16.93
C THR A 109 17.13 -3.27 15.66
N VAL A 110 18.25 -2.74 15.15
CA VAL A 110 18.27 -1.94 13.91
C VAL A 110 17.86 -2.79 12.71
N ILE A 111 18.34 -4.03 12.64
CA ILE A 111 18.04 -4.96 11.56
C ILE A 111 16.53 -5.30 11.55
N LYS A 112 15.93 -5.63 12.71
CA LYS A 112 14.48 -5.88 12.83
C LYS A 112 13.64 -4.63 12.52
N LEU A 113 14.06 -3.46 13.02
CA LEU A 113 13.39 -2.19 12.72
C LEU A 113 13.41 -1.88 11.23
N SER A 114 14.54 -2.07 10.55
CA SER A 114 14.64 -1.83 9.10
C SER A 114 13.66 -2.70 8.30
N ALA A 115 13.52 -3.99 8.66
CA ALA A 115 12.56 -4.89 8.03
C ALA A 115 11.11 -4.43 8.27
N PHE A 116 10.78 -4.03 9.51
CA PHE A 116 9.46 -3.49 9.85
C PHE A 116 9.15 -2.19 9.12
N THR A 117 10.07 -1.23 9.10
CA THR A 117 9.89 0.07 8.45
C THR A 117 9.70 -0.08 6.94
N LEU A 118 10.46 -0.97 6.30
CA LEU A 118 10.28 -1.26 4.87
C LEU A 118 8.94 -1.90 4.58
N GLY A 119 8.51 -2.89 5.37
CA GLY A 119 7.18 -3.47 5.25
C GLY A 119 6.06 -2.43 5.43
N ALA A 120 6.18 -1.57 6.45
CA ALA A 120 5.23 -0.49 6.71
C ALA A 120 5.18 0.54 5.58
N ALA A 121 6.32 0.86 4.96
CA ALA A 121 6.38 1.78 3.82
C ALA A 121 5.63 1.22 2.60
N PHE A 122 5.82 -0.06 2.26
CA PHE A 122 5.09 -0.71 1.18
C PHE A 122 3.59 -0.83 1.48
N ALA A 123 3.22 -1.15 2.73
CA ALA A 123 1.83 -1.18 3.15
C ALA A 123 1.16 0.20 3.06
N GLY A 124 1.86 1.27 3.46
CA GLY A 124 1.38 2.65 3.33
C GLY A 124 1.19 3.07 1.87
N PHE A 125 2.14 2.72 1.01
CA PHE A 125 2.04 2.97 -0.43
C PHE A 125 0.85 2.23 -1.06
N ALA A 126 0.68 0.95 -0.77
CA ALA A 126 -0.49 0.17 -1.22
C ALA A 126 -1.81 0.75 -0.69
N GLY A 127 -1.84 1.17 0.57
CA GLY A 127 -3.01 1.82 1.20
C GLY A 127 -3.39 3.14 0.52
N SER A 128 -2.40 3.96 0.16
CA SER A 128 -2.64 5.22 -0.58
C SER A 128 -3.22 5.00 -1.98
N PHE A 129 -2.81 3.92 -2.66
CA PHE A 129 -3.40 3.54 -3.94
C PHE A 129 -4.83 3.02 -3.79
N PHE A 130 -5.09 2.19 -2.77
CA PHE A 130 -6.43 1.72 -2.45
C PHE A 130 -7.38 2.88 -2.13
N ALA A 131 -6.89 3.84 -1.34
CA ALA A 131 -7.56 5.10 -1.01
C ALA A 131 -7.99 5.87 -2.27
N ALA A 132 -7.05 6.10 -3.19
CA ALA A 132 -7.30 6.80 -4.44
C ALA A 132 -8.29 6.07 -5.38
N ARG A 133 -8.33 4.73 -5.32
CA ARG A 133 -9.31 3.93 -6.07
C ARG A 133 -10.72 4.04 -5.49
N GLN A 134 -10.85 3.96 -4.16
CA GLN A 134 -12.15 3.91 -3.51
C GLN A 134 -12.85 5.28 -3.51
N GLY A 135 -12.10 6.38 -3.49
CA GLY A 135 -12.62 7.77 -3.58
C GLY A 135 -13.30 8.28 -2.30
N LEU A 136 -13.67 7.37 -1.41
CA LEU A 136 -14.20 7.60 -0.07
C LEU A 136 -13.65 6.53 0.86
N ILE A 137 -13.13 6.94 2.01
CA ILE A 137 -12.60 6.04 3.02
C ILE A 137 -13.25 6.38 4.35
N THR A 138 -13.99 5.42 4.90
CA THR A 138 -14.55 5.53 6.25
C THR A 138 -13.86 4.54 7.19
N PRO A 139 -13.68 4.90 8.47
CA PRO A 139 -13.14 3.97 9.47
C PRO A 139 -14.01 2.71 9.68
N GLU A 140 -15.24 2.73 9.18
CA GLU A 140 -16.20 1.63 9.26
C GLU A 140 -15.87 0.49 8.29
N SER A 141 -15.21 0.79 7.17
CA SER A 141 -14.75 -0.23 6.22
C SER A 141 -13.60 -1.09 6.75
N PHE A 142 -12.88 -0.64 7.79
CA PHE A 142 -11.74 -1.37 8.37
C PHE A 142 -12.13 -2.03 9.69
N THR A 143 -12.97 -3.06 9.61
CA THR A 143 -13.37 -3.83 10.80
C THR A 143 -12.28 -4.80 11.23
N PHE A 144 -12.39 -5.30 12.47
CA PHE A 144 -11.55 -6.40 12.95
C PHE A 144 -11.52 -7.61 12.00
N ILE A 145 -12.65 -7.96 11.38
CA ILE A 145 -12.75 -9.11 10.47
C ILE A 145 -11.88 -8.90 9.22
N GLU A 146 -11.92 -7.70 8.63
CA GLU A 146 -11.07 -7.36 7.48
C GLU A 146 -9.57 -7.46 7.83
N SER A 147 -9.19 -6.97 9.02
CA SER A 147 -7.82 -7.09 9.50
C SER A 147 -7.40 -8.55 9.71
N ALA A 148 -8.31 -9.39 10.21
CA ALA A 148 -8.07 -10.82 10.40
C ALA A 148 -7.94 -11.55 9.05
N ILE A 149 -8.72 -11.17 8.04
CA ILE A 149 -8.60 -11.72 6.68
C ILE A 149 -7.25 -11.37 6.08
N ILE A 150 -6.81 -10.11 6.17
CA ILE A 150 -5.49 -9.68 5.66
C ILE A 150 -4.37 -10.47 6.35
N LEU A 151 -4.44 -10.62 7.67
CA LEU A 151 -3.47 -11.44 8.42
C LEU A 151 -3.52 -12.91 7.96
N ALA A 152 -4.70 -13.49 7.77
CA ALA A 152 -4.85 -14.85 7.27
C ALA A 152 -4.24 -15.03 5.88
N ILE A 153 -4.42 -14.06 4.96
CA ILE A 153 -3.79 -14.07 3.63
C ILE A 153 -2.27 -14.12 3.74
N VAL A 154 -1.67 -13.34 4.63
CA VAL A 154 -0.21 -13.33 4.84
C VAL A 154 0.28 -14.65 5.46
N VAL A 155 -0.44 -15.19 6.44
CA VAL A 155 -0.09 -16.48 7.07
C VAL A 155 -0.16 -17.62 6.04
N LEU A 156 -1.25 -17.72 5.29
CA LEU A 156 -1.43 -18.70 4.20
C LEU A 156 -0.43 -18.48 3.06
N GLY A 157 -0.08 -17.24 2.77
CA GLY A 157 0.83 -16.84 1.69
C GLY A 157 2.28 -17.28 1.90
N GLY A 158 2.66 -17.73 3.10
CA GLY A 158 3.92 -18.45 3.30
C GLY A 158 4.83 -17.92 4.40
N MET A 159 4.32 -17.74 5.63
CA MET A 159 5.22 -17.60 6.81
C MET A 159 6.09 -18.85 7.09
N GLY A 160 5.98 -19.90 6.26
CA GLY A 160 6.62 -21.21 6.45
C GLY A 160 7.47 -21.71 5.27
N SER A 161 7.90 -20.87 4.33
CA SER A 161 8.87 -21.24 3.28
C SER A 161 10.14 -20.39 3.27
#